data_AF-A0A7Y5G1F7-F1
#
_entry.id   AF-A0A7Y5G1F7-F1
#
_cell.length_a   1.000
_cell.length_b   1.000
_cell.length_c   1.000
_cell.angle_alpha   90.00
_cell.angle_beta   90.00
_cell.angle_gamma   90.00
#
_symmetry.space_group_name_H-M   'P 1'
#
loop_
_entity.id
_entity.type
_entity.pdbx_description
1 polymer ?
#
loop_
_entity_poly.entity_id
_entity_poly.type
_entity_poly.pdbx_seq_one_letter_code
_entity_poly.pdbx_strand_id
1 'polypeptide(L)'
;MNNNQPGFLALAAKTIVVHTITYFFMGIIASTFLDYAEWFARPEMACWMRQLDDPLIMAGPLLQPLRGLIFALAFYPLREILFGRKNGWLILWWLLVALGILSTFGPPPGSIEGMIYTRIPILDQ
;
A
#
# COMPACT_ATOMS: atom_id res chain seq x y z
N MET A 1 13.36 32.16 -3.05
CA MET A 1 12.99 30.76 -2.77
C MET A 1 12.45 30.17 -4.07
N ASN A 2 13.13 29.19 -4.68
CA ASN A 2 12.67 28.63 -5.95
C ASN A 2 11.36 27.87 -5.74
N ASN A 3 10.30 28.33 -6.44
CA ASN A 3 8.97 27.73 -6.51
C ASN A 3 8.99 26.39 -7.26
N ASN A 4 9.77 25.41 -6.79
CA ASN A 4 9.87 24.09 -7.42
C ASN A 4 8.87 23.08 -6.81
N GLN A 5 7.76 23.57 -6.23
CA GLN A 5 6.74 22.70 -5.64
C GLN A 5 5.87 22.11 -6.75
N PRO A 6 5.65 20.79 -6.77
CA PRO A 6 4.82 20.17 -7.80
C PRO A 6 3.36 20.65 -7.65
N GLY A 7 2.80 21.17 -8.74
CA GLY A 7 1.36 21.42 -8.83
C GLY A 7 0.56 20.13 -8.65
N PHE A 8 -0.69 20.23 -8.21
CA PHE A 8 -1.51 19.08 -7.87
C PHE A 8 -1.60 18.04 -9.00
N LEU A 9 -1.88 18.48 -10.23
CA LEU A 9 -1.99 17.58 -11.38
C LEU A 9 -0.69 16.83 -11.67
N ALA A 10 0.45 17.52 -11.58
CA ALA A 10 1.76 16.91 -11.79
C ALA A 10 2.09 15.90 -10.68
N LEU A 11 1.76 16.23 -9.43
CA LEU A 11 1.93 15.31 -8.30
C LEU A 11 1.02 14.09 -8.43
N ALA A 12 -0.25 14.30 -8.77
CA ALA A 12 -1.23 13.24 -8.93
C ALA A 12 -0.86 12.28 -10.05
N ALA A 13 -0.55 12.79 -11.25
CA ALA A 13 -0.13 11.95 -12.37
C ALA A 13 1.11 11.11 -12.03
N LYS A 14 2.15 11.73 -11.44
CA LYS A 14 3.36 11.02 -11.03
C LYS A 14 3.07 9.96 -9.96
N THR A 15 2.28 10.31 -8.95
CA THR A 15 1.94 9.38 -7.85
C THR A 15 1.14 8.20 -8.37
N ILE A 16 0.15 8.44 -9.24
CA ILE A 16 -0.66 7.39 -9.88
C ILE A 16 0.22 6.41 -10.66
N VAL A 17 1.10 6.92 -11.53
CA VAL A 17 1.96 6.09 -12.38
C VAL A 17 2.95 5.30 -11.53
N VAL A 18 3.69 5.98 -10.64
CA VAL A 18 4.69 5.33 -9.78
C VAL A 18 4.04 4.30 -8.87
N HIS A 19 2.93 4.63 -8.22
CA HIS A 19 2.22 3.71 -7.35
C HIS A 19 1.72 2.48 -8.12
N THR A 20 1.04 2.68 -9.25
CA THR A 20 0.49 1.58 -10.05
C THR A 20 1.56 0.61 -10.50
N ILE A 21 2.66 1.13 -11.07
CA ILE A 21 3.77 0.31 -11.57
C ILE A 21 4.43 -0.42 -10.40
N THR A 22 4.79 0.29 -9.34
CA THR A 22 5.52 -0.30 -8.22
C THR A 22 4.68 -1.36 -7.52
N TYR A 23 3.40 -1.06 -7.25
CA TYR A 23 2.51 -1.98 -6.56
C TYR A 23 2.21 -3.22 -7.40
N PHE A 24 2.09 -3.08 -8.72
CA PHE A 24 1.91 -4.22 -9.62
C PHE A 24 3.10 -5.17 -9.58
N PHE A 25 4.32 -4.66 -9.77
CA PHE A 25 5.53 -5.49 -9.75
C PHE A 25 5.80 -6.09 -8.37
N MET A 26 5.68 -5.29 -7.30
CA MET A 26 5.83 -5.79 -5.94
C MET A 26 4.75 -6.82 -5.60
N GLY A 27 3.53 -6.68 -6.13
CA GLY A 27 2.46 -7.65 -5.98
C GLY A 27 2.81 -9.00 -6.64
N ILE A 28 3.36 -8.99 -7.85
CA ILE A 28 3.83 -10.21 -8.52
C ILE A 28 4.96 -10.87 -7.73
N ILE A 29 5.95 -10.08 -7.32
CA ILE A 29 7.09 -10.56 -6.53
C ILE A 29 6.58 -11.14 -5.21
N ALA A 30 5.80 -10.40 -4.43
CA ALA A 30 5.28 -10.88 -3.15
C ALA A 30 4.41 -12.14 -3.31
N SER A 31 3.50 -12.16 -4.29
CA SER A 31 2.65 -13.31 -4.56
C SER A 31 3.44 -14.58 -4.88
N THR A 32 4.54 -14.44 -5.62
CA THR A 32 5.41 -15.58 -6.00
C THR A 32 6.35 -16.02 -4.87
N PHE A 33 6.93 -15.09 -4.11
CA PHE A 33 7.86 -15.42 -3.03
C PHE A 33 7.17 -15.89 -1.74
N LEU A 34 5.94 -15.44 -1.49
CA LEU A 34 5.18 -15.75 -0.28
C LEU A 34 4.04 -16.76 -0.50
N ASP A 35 3.90 -17.28 -1.73
CA ASP A 35 2.86 -18.24 -2.13
C ASP A 35 1.44 -17.85 -1.69
N TYR A 36 0.96 -16.72 -2.21
CA TYR A 36 -0.37 -16.20 -1.86
C TYR A 36 -1.49 -17.18 -2.23
N ALA A 37 -1.28 -18.03 -3.24
CA ALA A 37 -2.26 -19.03 -3.65
C ALA A 37 -2.51 -20.04 -2.52
N GLU A 38 -1.43 -20.58 -1.94
CA GLU A 38 -1.54 -21.48 -0.79
C GLU A 38 -2.14 -20.76 0.42
N TRP A 39 -1.63 -19.57 0.77
CA TRP A 39 -2.07 -18.83 1.94
C TRP A 39 -3.55 -18.45 1.90
N PHE A 40 -4.06 -17.99 0.75
CA PHE A 40 -5.46 -17.60 0.61
C PHE A 40 -6.40 -18.82 0.57
N ALA A 41 -5.89 -20.01 0.23
CA ALA A 41 -6.65 -21.25 0.26
C ALA A 41 -6.75 -21.86 1.68
N ARG A 42 -5.92 -21.42 2.64
CA ARG A 42 -5.97 -21.92 4.02
C ARG A 42 -7.33 -21.65 4.65
N PRO A 43 -7.91 -22.58 5.44
CA PRO A 43 -9.25 -22.42 6.00
C PRO A 43 -9.45 -21.14 6.82
N GLU A 44 -8.40 -20.66 7.51
CA GLU A 44 -8.50 -19.44 8.32
C GLU A 44 -8.62 -18.16 7.47
N MET A 45 -8.14 -18.19 6.22
CA MET A 45 -8.14 -17.06 5.30
C MET A 45 -9.27 -17.18 4.27
N ALA A 46 -9.55 -18.38 3.78
CA ALA A 46 -10.51 -18.66 2.71
C ALA A 46 -11.96 -18.27 3.07
N CYS A 47 -12.30 -18.15 4.36
CA CYS A 47 -13.64 -17.74 4.77
C CYS A 47 -13.91 -16.23 4.57
N TRP A 48 -12.87 -15.42 4.30
CA TRP A 48 -13.00 -13.97 4.08
C TRP A 48 -12.18 -13.42 2.91
N MET A 49 -11.16 -14.14 2.43
CA MET A 49 -10.35 -13.79 1.27
C MET A 49 -10.86 -14.47 -0.02
N ARG A 50 -10.88 -13.71 -1.12
CA ARG A 50 -11.12 -14.28 -2.46
C ARG A 50 -9.87 -15.00 -2.95
N GLN A 51 -10.06 -16.03 -3.78
CA GLN A 51 -8.96 -16.77 -4.40
C GLN A 51 -8.32 -15.98 -5.54
N LEU A 52 -7.05 -16.26 -5.87
CA LEU A 52 -6.29 -15.45 -6.83
C LEU A 52 -6.83 -15.52 -8.27
N ASP A 53 -7.58 -16.56 -8.60
CA ASP A 53 -8.29 -16.75 -9.87
C ASP A 53 -9.64 -16.03 -9.93
N ASP A 54 -10.09 -15.40 -8.83
CA ASP A 54 -11.30 -14.59 -8.81
C ASP A 54 -11.13 -13.38 -9.77
N PRO A 55 -12.08 -13.16 -10.70
CA PRO A 55 -11.99 -12.07 -11.67
C PRO A 55 -11.77 -10.68 -11.06
N LEU A 56 -12.28 -10.44 -9.84
CA LEU A 56 -12.11 -9.16 -9.15
C LEU A 56 -10.72 -9.01 -8.54
N ILE A 57 -10.06 -10.11 -8.11
CA ILE A 57 -8.65 -10.07 -7.72
C ILE A 57 -7.79 -9.82 -8.95
N MET A 58 -8.05 -10.52 -10.06
CA MET A 58 -7.31 -10.32 -11.32
C MET A 58 -7.45 -8.89 -11.86
N ALA A 59 -8.61 -8.25 -11.67
CA ALA A 59 -8.85 -6.85 -12.00
C ALA A 59 -8.22 -5.85 -11.01
N GLY A 60 -7.65 -6.32 -9.89
CA GLY A 60 -7.04 -5.49 -8.85
C GLY A 60 -6.02 -4.44 -9.33
N PRO A 61 -5.16 -4.72 -10.34
CA PRO A 61 -4.26 -3.72 -10.93
C PRO A 61 -4.99 -2.49 -11.51
N LEU A 62 -6.22 -2.65 -11.99
CA LEU A 62 -7.01 -1.56 -12.57
C LEU A 62 -7.50 -0.55 -11.52
N LEU A 63 -7.51 -0.95 -10.25
CA LEU A 63 -7.90 -0.09 -9.12
C LEU A 63 -6.71 0.67 -8.51
N GLN A 64 -5.47 0.35 -8.89
CA GLN A 64 -4.29 1.04 -8.36
C GLN A 64 -4.23 2.53 -8.72
N PRO A 65 -4.68 2.98 -9.92
CA PRO A 65 -4.76 4.41 -10.20
C PRO A 65 -5.64 5.18 -9.22
N LEU A 66 -6.76 4.57 -8.77
CA LEU A 66 -7.62 5.17 -7.76
C LEU A 66 -6.90 5.31 -6.41
N ARG A 67 -6.16 4.29 -5.97
CA ARG A 67 -5.33 4.36 -4.75
C ARG A 67 -4.20 5.38 -4.88
N GLY A 68 -3.55 5.44 -6.04
CA GLY A 68 -2.52 6.44 -6.33
C GLY A 68 -3.05 7.87 -6.26
N LEU A 69 -4.31 8.10 -6.68
CA LEU A 69 -4.98 9.39 -6.53
C LEU A 69 -5.25 9.73 -5.06
N ILE A 70 -5.70 8.76 -4.26
CA ILE A 70 -5.90 8.94 -2.81
C ILE A 70 -4.58 9.33 -2.13
N PHE A 71 -3.48 8.67 -2.48
CA PHE A 71 -2.14 9.05 -1.99
C PHE A 71 -1.74 10.45 -2.43
N ALA A 72 -2.01 10.84 -3.68
CA ALA A 72 -1.73 12.20 -4.13
C ALA A 72 -2.50 13.27 -3.34
N LEU A 73 -3.77 13.01 -3.02
CA LEU A 73 -4.59 13.88 -2.17
C LEU A 73 -4.00 14.03 -0.76
N ALA A 74 -3.49 12.93 -0.19
CA ALA A 74 -2.82 12.95 1.11
C ALA A 74 -1.45 13.66 1.07
N PHE A 75 -0.67 13.48 0.01
CA PHE A 75 0.67 14.06 -0.10
C PHE A 75 0.65 15.54 -0.48
N TYR A 76 -0.37 16.00 -1.22
CA TYR A 76 -0.44 17.38 -1.69
C TYR A 76 -0.37 18.46 -0.60
N PRO A 77 -1.08 18.37 0.53
CA PRO A 77 -0.93 19.33 1.63
C PRO A 77 0.44 19.26 2.30
N LEU A 78 1.11 18.11 2.25
CA LEU A 78 2.42 17.86 2.86
C LEU A 78 3.59 18.04 1.87
N ARG A 79 3.31 18.43 0.62
CA ARG A 79 4.27 18.35 -0.50
C ARG A 79 5.59 19.10 -0.26
N GLU A 80 5.57 20.17 0.53
CA GLU A 80 6.77 20.92 0.87
C GLU A 80 7.72 20.11 1.78
N ILE A 81 7.16 19.39 2.76
CA ILE A 81 7.93 18.53 3.66
C ILE A 81 8.41 17.28 2.91
N LEU A 82 7.54 16.70 2.09
CA LEU A 82 7.79 15.42 1.41
C LEU A 82 8.70 15.55 0.17
N PHE A 83 8.60 16.65 -0.59
CA PHE A 83 9.32 16.81 -1.86
C PHE A 83 10.22 18.05 -1.91
N GLY A 84 10.10 18.98 -0.95
CA GLY A 84 10.92 20.19 -0.89
C GLY A 84 12.21 20.05 -0.07
N ARG A 85 12.42 18.91 0.61
CA ARG A 85 13.56 18.67 1.51
C ARG A 85 14.43 17.51 1.00
N LYS A 86 15.74 17.58 1.25
CA LYS A 86 16.72 16.53 0.87
C LYS A 86 16.31 15.12 1.33
N ASN A 87 15.71 15.03 2.52
CA ASN A 87 15.30 13.75 3.13
C ASN A 87 13.77 13.56 3.12
N GLY A 88 13.02 14.32 2.32
CA GLY A 88 11.56 14.25 2.30
C GLY A 88 11.01 12.88 1.92
N TRP A 89 11.75 12.12 1.10
CA TRP A 89 11.40 10.75 0.75
C TRP A 89 11.47 9.76 1.92
N LEU A 90 12.38 9.96 2.90
CA LEU A 90 12.44 9.16 4.12
C LEU A 90 11.24 9.45 5.02
N ILE A 91 10.84 10.72 5.10
CA ILE A 91 9.62 11.14 5.82
C ILE A 91 8.40 10.48 5.17
N LEU A 92 8.32 10.51 3.84
CA LEU A 92 7.25 9.84 3.10
C LEU A 92 7.24 8.33 3.35
N TRP A 93 8.39 7.66 3.27
CA TRP A 93 8.51 6.24 3.55
C TRP A 93 8.04 5.91 4.96
N TRP A 94 8.53 6.65 5.97
CA TRP A 94 8.13 6.44 7.35
C TRP A 94 6.64 6.69 7.57
N LEU A 95 6.07 7.73 6.96
CA LEU A 95 4.63 8.01 7.02
C LEU A 95 3.81 6.82 6.51
N LEU A 96 4.21 6.24 5.37
CA LEU A 96 3.53 5.09 4.78
C LEU A 96 3.69 3.82 5.62
N VAL A 97 4.87 3.57 6.21
CA VAL A 97 5.09 2.42 7.09
C VAL A 97 4.29 2.56 8.38
N ALA A 98 4.39 3.71 9.05
CA ALA A 98 3.73 3.94 10.32
C ALA A 98 2.20 3.86 10.20
N LEU A 99 1.62 4.53 9.21
CA LEU A 99 0.15 4.59 9.06
C LEU A 99 -0.43 3.45 8.22
N GLY A 100 0.31 3.00 7.20
CA GLY A 100 -0.19 2.02 6.22
C GLY A 100 0.15 0.57 6.53
N ILE A 101 1.09 0.32 7.46
CA ILE A 101 1.49 -1.05 7.85
C ILE A 101 1.28 -1.25 9.35
N LEU A 102 1.92 -0.43 10.18
CA LEU A 102 1.94 -0.67 11.63
C LEU A 102 0.62 -0.25 12.30
N SER A 103 0.06 0.90 11.91
CA SER A 103 -1.06 1.55 12.59
C SER A 103 -2.30 1.65 11.71
N THR A 104 -2.56 0.62 10.89
CA THR A 104 -3.74 0.55 10.03
C THR A 104 -5.03 0.51 10.85
N PHE A 105 -6.13 1.07 10.32
CA PHE A 105 -7.43 1.07 11.00
C PHE A 105 -8.13 -0.30 11.06
N GLY A 106 -7.80 -1.21 10.14
CA GLY A 106 -8.23 -2.61 10.25
C GLY A 106 -7.20 -3.43 11.03
N PRO A 107 -7.51 -4.71 11.34
CA PRO A 107 -6.57 -5.65 11.94
C PRO A 107 -5.93 -6.61 10.92
N PRO A 108 -5.27 -6.14 9.82
CA PRO A 108 -4.53 -7.05 8.96
C PRO A 108 -3.34 -7.64 9.74
N PRO A 109 -2.92 -8.87 9.41
CA PRO A 109 -1.69 -9.45 9.93
C PRO A 109 -0.48 -8.51 9.73
N GLY A 110 0.37 -8.40 10.75
CA GLY A 110 1.54 -7.54 10.75
C GLY A 110 1.31 -6.10 11.24
N SER A 111 0.06 -5.72 11.53
CA SER A 111 -0.27 -4.45 12.20
C SER A 111 -0.46 -4.62 13.71
N ILE A 112 -0.41 -3.51 14.46
CA ILE A 112 -0.68 -3.51 15.91
C ILE A 112 -2.08 -4.05 16.19
N GLU A 113 -3.07 -3.64 15.41
CA GLU A 113 -4.45 -4.11 15.53
C GLU A 113 -4.56 -5.61 15.21
N GLY A 114 -3.79 -6.10 14.24
CA GLY A 114 -3.69 -7.53 13.91
C GLY A 114 -3.15 -8.37 15.07
N MET A 115 -2.14 -7.85 15.78
CA MET A 115 -1.57 -8.49 16.97
C MET A 115 -2.56 -8.56 18.14
N ILE A 116 -3.47 -7.59 18.25
CA ILE A 116 -4.44 -7.52 19.36
C ILE A 116 -5.70 -8.32 19.05
N TYR A 117 -6.23 -8.22 17.83
CA TYR A 117 -7.57 -8.71 17.50
C TYR A 117 -7.61 -10.06 16.78
N THR A 118 -6.49 -10.52 16.19
CA THR A 118 -6.47 -11.82 15.50
C THR A 118 -5.95 -12.92 16.41
N ARG A 119 -6.26 -14.17 16.06
CA ARG A 119 -5.68 -15.36 16.70
C ARG A 119 -4.45 -15.89 15.97
N ILE A 120 -3.96 -15.17 14.96
CA ILE A 120 -2.82 -15.57 14.14
C ILE A 120 -1.54 -15.33 14.98
N PRO A 121 -0.70 -16.34 15.24
CA PRO A 121 0.55 -16.18 15.97
C PRO A 121 1.43 -15.11 15.32
N ILE A 122 2.15 -14.32 16.12
CA ILE A 122 2.97 -13.18 15.62
C ILE A 122 4.00 -13.61 14.57
N LEU A 123 4.55 -14.83 14.68
CA LEU A 123 5.52 -15.37 13.73
C LEU A 123 4.88 -15.82 12.41
N ASP A 124 3.57 -16.03 12.41
CA ASP A 124 2.76 -16.45 11.27
C ASP A 124 1.91 -15.29 10.71
N GLN A 125 2.10 -14.08 11.23
CA GLN A 125 1.47 -12.84 10.73
C GLN A 125 2.23 -12.22 9.57
#